data_AF-A0A3N8KL44-F1
#
_entry.id   AF-A0A3N8KL44-F1
#
_cell.length_a   1.000
_cell.length_b   1.000
_cell.length_c   1.000
_cell.angle_alpha   90.00
_cell.angle_beta   90.00
_cell.angle_gamma   90.00
#
_symmetry.space_group_name_H-M   'P 1'
#
loop_
_entity.id
_entity.type
_entity.pdbx_description
1 polymer ?
#
loop_
_entity_poly.entity_id
_entity_poly.type
_entity_poly.pdbx_seq_one_letter_code
_entity_poly.pdbx_strand_id
1 'polypeptide(L)'
;MLMNTQVTLTQLTDHVQQALNLDTIDPDTPIGELGFDSMRIVELILICDKLYNTSINPESIELTQYTTLRDLDKQFLAMPRKSADATAAAGR
;
A
#
# COMPACT_ATOMS: atom_id res chain seq x y z
N MET A 1 20.69 -8.36 -0.84
CA MET A 1 19.31 -8.77 -0.50
C MET A 1 18.37 -7.72 -1.03
N LEU A 2 17.79 -7.92 -2.22
CA LEU A 2 16.81 -7.01 -2.83
C LEU A 2 15.75 -7.87 -3.54
N MET A 3 14.84 -8.47 -2.77
CA MET A 3 13.73 -9.29 -3.31
C MET A 3 12.35 -8.88 -2.75
N ASN A 4 12.23 -7.76 -2.03
CA ASN A 4 11.02 -7.48 -1.26
C ASN A 4 9.93 -6.66 -1.99
N THR A 5 10.21 -6.07 -3.16
CA THR A 5 9.27 -5.15 -3.85
C THR A 5 8.09 -5.89 -4.52
N GLN A 6 8.33 -7.05 -5.14
CA GLN A 6 7.23 -7.77 -5.81
C GLN A 6 6.29 -8.47 -4.82
N VAL A 7 6.81 -8.87 -3.67
CA VAL A 7 6.04 -9.59 -2.64
C VAL A 7 5.00 -8.67 -2.01
N THR A 8 5.31 -7.38 -1.80
CA THR A 8 4.35 -6.41 -1.24
C THR A 8 3.20 -6.11 -2.20
N LEU A 9 3.48 -5.89 -3.49
CA LEU A 9 2.43 -5.65 -4.47
C LEU A 9 1.47 -6.84 -4.60
N THR A 10 1.99 -8.07 -4.71
CA THR A 10 1.15 -9.26 -4.82
C THR A 10 0.24 -9.44 -3.59
N GLN A 11 0.78 -9.23 -2.38
CA GLN A 11 -0.03 -9.30 -1.17
C GLN A 11 -1.06 -8.17 -1.09
N LEU A 12 -0.70 -6.95 -1.51
CA LEU A 12 -1.65 -5.84 -1.59
C LEU A 12 -2.80 -6.18 -2.53
N THR A 13 -2.50 -6.71 -3.72
CA THR A 13 -3.53 -7.15 -4.68
C THR A 13 -4.42 -8.24 -4.11
N ASP A 14 -3.86 -9.24 -3.42
CA ASP A 14 -4.63 -10.32 -2.78
C ASP A 14 -5.60 -9.80 -1.70
N HIS A 15 -5.12 -8.93 -0.81
CA HIS A 15 -5.97 -8.31 0.20
C HIS A 15 -7.09 -7.46 -0.40
N VAL A 16 -6.77 -6.71 -1.46
CA VAL A 16 -7.73 -5.86 -2.17
C VAL A 16 -8.76 -6.71 -2.93
N GLN A 17 -8.33 -7.83 -3.51
CA GLN A 17 -9.19 -8.82 -4.15
C GLN A 17 -10.21 -9.39 -3.16
N GLN A 18 -9.76 -9.78 -1.97
CA GLN A 18 -10.64 -10.26 -0.91
C GLN A 18 -11.59 -9.18 -0.39
N ALA A 19 -11.11 -7.94 -0.24
CA ALA A 19 -11.94 -6.82 0.24
C ALA A 19 -13.05 -6.42 -0.74
N LEU A 20 -12.78 -6.49 -2.05
CA LEU A 20 -13.75 -6.21 -3.10
C LEU A 20 -14.54 -7.44 -3.56
N ASN A 21 -14.14 -8.64 -3.13
CA ASN A 21 -14.70 -9.92 -3.55
C ASN A 21 -14.67 -10.09 -5.09
N LEU A 22 -13.52 -9.74 -5.68
CA LEU A 22 -13.26 -9.85 -7.11
C LEU A 22 -12.48 -11.13 -7.40
N ASP A 23 -12.66 -11.70 -8.60
CA ASP A 23 -11.94 -12.92 -9.00
C ASP A 23 -10.51 -12.62 -9.46
N THR A 24 -10.30 -11.46 -10.10
CA THR A 24 -9.00 -10.97 -10.55
C THR A 24 -8.95 -9.46 -10.44
N ILE A 25 -7.82 -8.93 -9.98
CA ILE A 25 -7.54 -7.50 -9.95
C ILE A 25 -6.28 -7.22 -10.74
N ASP A 26 -6.36 -6.23 -11.62
CA ASP A 26 -5.22 -5.72 -12.33
C ASP A 26 -4.60 -4.52 -11.56
N PRO A 27 -3.33 -4.61 -11.13
CA PRO A 27 -2.69 -3.59 -10.30
C PRO A 27 -2.33 -2.31 -11.05
N ASP A 28 -2.46 -2.29 -12.39
CA ASP A 28 -2.28 -1.12 -13.25
C ASP A 28 -3.61 -0.41 -13.53
N THR A 29 -4.74 -1.01 -13.13
CA THR A 29 -6.06 -0.42 -13.23
C THR A 29 -6.27 0.62 -12.11
N PRO A 30 -6.87 1.78 -12.41
CA PRO A 30 -7.18 2.78 -11.39
C PRO A 30 -8.12 2.21 -10.34
N ILE A 31 -7.87 2.49 -9.06
CA ILE A 31 -8.70 1.98 -7.98
C ILE A 31 -10.16 2.41 -8.07
N GLY A 32 -10.44 3.58 -8.67
CA GLY A 32 -11.81 4.04 -8.91
C GLY A 32 -12.56 3.14 -9.90
N GLU A 33 -11.85 2.57 -10.88
CA GLU A 33 -12.42 1.60 -11.83
C GLU A 33 -12.52 0.18 -11.24
N LEU A 34 -11.70 -0.13 -10.22
CA LEU A 34 -11.81 -1.38 -9.46
C LEU A 34 -13.03 -1.39 -8.51
N GLY A 35 -13.68 -0.26 -8.28
CA GLY A 35 -14.80 -0.13 -7.34
C GLY A 35 -14.40 0.35 -5.95
N PHE A 36 -13.22 0.99 -5.80
CA PHE A 36 -12.93 1.76 -4.60
C PHE A 36 -13.62 3.12 -4.65
N ASP A 37 -14.73 3.22 -3.94
CA ASP A 37 -15.34 4.49 -3.61
C ASP A 37 -14.62 5.20 -2.44
N SER A 38 -14.94 6.46 -2.22
CA SER A 38 -14.37 7.30 -1.15
C SER A 38 -14.43 6.67 0.25
N MET A 39 -15.43 5.84 0.54
CA MET A 39 -15.51 5.10 1.81
C MET A 39 -14.54 3.92 1.89
N ARG A 40 -14.32 3.21 0.78
CA ARG A 40 -13.44 2.03 0.69
C ARG A 40 -11.96 2.43 0.66
N ILE A 41 -11.65 3.65 0.23
CA ILE A 41 -10.30 4.22 0.26
C ILE A 41 -9.69 4.14 1.67
N VAL A 42 -10.48 4.40 2.71
CA VAL A 42 -9.99 4.33 4.10
C VAL A 42 -9.56 2.91 4.46
N GLU A 43 -10.31 1.88 4.04
CA GLU A 43 -9.91 0.49 4.26
C GLU A 43 -8.62 0.12 3.51
N LEU A 44 -8.47 0.61 2.26
CA LEU A 44 -7.26 0.41 1.49
C LEU A 44 -6.02 0.96 2.21
N ILE A 45 -6.13 2.16 2.78
CA ILE A 45 -5.05 2.79 3.55
C ILE A 45 -4.70 1.94 4.78
N LEU A 46 -5.69 1.39 5.48
CA LEU A 46 -5.46 0.52 6.65
C LEU A 46 -4.80 -0.82 6.27
N ILE A 47 -5.15 -1.39 5.10
CA ILE A 47 -4.47 -2.58 4.55
C ILE A 47 -3.00 -2.25 4.30
N CYS A 48 -2.72 -1.13 3.65
CA CYS A 48 -1.36 -0.68 3.40
C CYS A 48 -0.58 -0.42 4.71
N ASP A 49 -1.20 0.18 5.74
CA ASP A 49 -0.55 0.43 7.04
C ASP A 49 -0.01 -0.86 7.64
N LYS A 50 -0.87 -1.89 7.66
CA LYS A 50 -0.54 -3.21 8.19
C LYS A 50 0.50 -3.93 7.34
N LEU A 51 0.40 -3.82 6.02
CA LEU A 51 1.21 -4.59 5.08
C LEU A 51 2.63 -4.03 4.96
N TYR A 52 2.78 -2.70 4.92
CA TYR A 52 4.07 -2.03 4.76
C TYR A 52 4.70 -1.62 6.11
N ASN A 53 3.93 -1.68 7.21
CA ASN A 53 4.35 -1.28 8.56
C ASN A 53 5.02 0.12 8.57
N THR A 54 4.45 1.05 7.81
CA THR A 54 4.92 2.44 7.70
C THR A 54 4.10 3.33 8.62
N SER A 55 4.66 4.50 8.99
CA SER A 55 3.85 5.54 9.62
C SER A 55 3.08 6.24 8.51
N ILE A 56 1.91 5.70 8.18
CA ILE A 56 1.06 6.29 7.17
C ILE A 56 0.40 7.55 7.74
N ASN A 57 0.71 8.71 7.16
CA ASN A 57 -0.05 9.94 7.36
C ASN A 57 -1.07 10.06 6.23
N PRO A 58 -2.39 10.05 6.49
CA PRO A 58 -3.41 10.11 5.45
C PRO A 58 -3.32 11.40 4.61
N GLU A 59 -2.83 12.50 5.20
CA GLU A 59 -2.59 13.76 4.49
C GLU A 59 -1.39 13.72 3.54
N SER A 60 -0.47 12.75 3.70
CA SER A 60 0.70 12.58 2.83
C SER A 60 0.50 11.55 1.74
N ILE A 61 -0.60 10.78 1.75
CA ILE A 61 -0.89 9.82 0.69
C ILE A 61 -1.66 10.53 -0.42
N GLU A 62 -1.11 10.52 -1.63
CA GLU A 62 -1.82 10.96 -2.82
C GLU A 62 -2.64 9.80 -3.37
N LEU A 63 -3.79 9.55 -2.72
CA LEU A 63 -4.71 8.50 -3.08
C LEU A 63 -5.96 9.10 -3.72
N THR A 64 -6.07 8.93 -5.04
CA THR A 64 -7.18 9.41 -5.85
C THR A 64 -7.82 8.24 -6.59
N GLN A 65 -9.00 8.44 -7.17
CA GLN A 65 -9.64 7.43 -8.03
C GLN A 65 -8.76 6.98 -9.22
N TYR A 66 -7.79 7.80 -9.63
CA TYR A 66 -6.86 7.52 -10.71
C TYR A 66 -5.60 6.79 -10.26
N THR A 67 -5.37 6.67 -8.95
CA THR A 67 -4.22 5.98 -8.40
C THR A 67 -4.36 4.47 -8.61
N THR A 68 -3.29 3.79 -8.95
CA THR A 68 -3.27 2.33 -9.14
C THR A 68 -2.67 1.63 -7.91
N LEU A 69 -2.93 0.33 -7.74
CA LEU A 69 -2.29 -0.44 -6.65
C LEU A 69 -0.77 -0.45 -6.79
N ARG A 70 -0.26 -0.42 -8.03
CA ARG A 70 1.17 -0.31 -8.31
C ARG A 70 1.75 1.04 -7.90
N ASP A 71 1.02 2.13 -8.10
CA ASP A 71 1.43 3.45 -7.62
C ASP A 71 1.44 3.52 -6.10
N LEU A 72 0.44 2.91 -5.44
CA LEU A 72 0.41 2.81 -3.99
C LEU A 72 1.60 2.03 -3.44
N ASP A 73 1.88 0.84 -3.98
CA ASP A 73 3.06 0.04 -3.58
C ASP A 73 4.35 0.86 -3.68
N LYS A 74 4.57 1.58 -4.79
CA LYS A 74 5.73 2.47 -4.95
C LYS A 74 5.76 3.59 -3.91
N GLN A 75 4.63 4.26 -3.67
CA GLN A 75 4.53 5.33 -2.67
C GLN A 75 4.87 4.81 -1.27
N PHE A 76 4.29 3.68 -0.85
CA PHE A 76 4.53 3.11 0.47
C PHE A 76 5.95 2.57 0.65
N LEU A 77 6.54 2.00 -0.40
CA LEU A 77 7.93 1.55 -0.37
C LEU A 77 8.93 2.72 -0.29
N ALA A 78 8.56 3.90 -0.80
CA ALA A 78 9.36 5.12 -0.66
C ALA A 78 9.20 5.80 0.71
N MET A 79 8.17 5.43 1.49
CA MET A 79 7.94 6.02 2.81
C MET A 79 8.85 5.45 3.89
N PRO A 80 9.26 6.28 4.88
CA PRO A 80 9.99 5.80 6.04
C PRO A 80 9.11 4.83 6.85
N ARG A 81 9.65 3.65 7.16
CA ARG A 81 8.97 2.67 8.01
C ARG A 81 8.79 3.22 9.42
N LYS A 82 7.70 2.81 10.08
CA LYS A 82 7.37 3.18 11.46
C LYS A 82 8.43 2.60 12.38
N SER A 83 9.50 3.36 12.64
CA SER A 83 10.60 3.08 13.55
C SER A 83 10.96 1.58 13.69
N ALA A 84 11.51 0.98 12.63
CA ALA A 84 12.37 -0.20 12.78
C ALA A 84 13.86 0.19 12.86
N ASP A 85 14.21 1.45 12.60
CA ASP A 85 15.60 1.92 12.42
C ASP A 85 16.16 2.74 13.60
N ALA A 86 15.44 2.88 14.73
CA ALA A 86 15.95 3.64 15.88
C ALA A 86 17.03 2.90 16.71
N THR A 87 17.43 1.68 16.36
CA THR A 87 18.41 0.87 17.11
C THR A 87 19.68 0.51 16.33
N ALA A 88 19.86 0.95 15.08
CA ALA A 88 21.03 0.54 14.27
C ALA A 88 22.16 1.59 14.12
N ALA A 89 21.96 2.85 14.55
CA ALA A 89 22.89 3.94 14.23
C ALA A 89 23.44 4.75 15.42
N ALA A 90 23.39 4.22 16.65
CA ALA A 90 23.99 4.87 17.83
C ALA A 90 24.83 3.87 18.64
N GLY A 91 25.92 3.41 18.04
CA GLY A 91 26.90 2.53 18.67
C GLY A 91 28.28 2.74 18.06
N ARG A 92 28.82 3.95 18.23
CA ARG A 92 30.23 4.27 18.02
C ARG A 92 30.72 5.10 19.19
#